data_AF-A0A7S0U021-F1
#
_entry.id   AF-A0A7S0U021-F1
#
_cell.length_a   1.000
_cell.length_b   1.000
_cell.length_c   1.000
_cell.angle_alpha   90.00
_cell.angle_beta   90.00
_cell.angle_gamma   90.00
#
_symmetry.space_group_name_H-M   'P 1'
#
loop_
_entity.id
_entity.type
_entity.pdbx_description
1 polymer ?
#
loop_
_entity_poly.entity_id
_entity_poly.type
_entity_poly.pdbx_seq_one_letter_code
_entity_poly.pdbx_strand_id
1 'polypeptide(L)'
;SYLRRAILPLERLLISYKRVVVKDSAVNAICYGAKLMIPGLLRFEDGIEVGGEIVMITTKGEAIALGIAQMTTAVMATCDHGVVAKIKRVIMERDTYPRRWGLGPQAKAKKQMIVDGKLDKYGRPNEKTPGDWKTSYQSLETPSKKKKEDKEEKKEKDEGEESSKKRKKKAKGSDDESSEEEKAEKKKKKKKDSSDDDS
;
A
#
# COMPACT_ATOMS: atom_id res chain seq x y z
N SER A 1 27.27 -33.62 -15.86
CA SER A 1 25.91 -34.02 -15.42
C SER A 1 25.78 -34.04 -13.89
N TYR A 2 26.68 -34.72 -13.15
CA TYR A 2 26.61 -34.85 -11.67
C TYR A 2 26.49 -33.53 -10.88
N LEU A 3 27.11 -32.43 -11.33
CA LEU A 3 27.08 -31.14 -10.63
C LEU A 3 25.66 -30.56 -10.44
N ARG A 4 24.81 -30.65 -11.48
CA ARG A 4 23.41 -30.16 -11.43
C ARG A 4 22.49 -31.01 -10.54
N ARG A 5 22.94 -32.21 -10.14
CA ARG A 5 22.21 -33.09 -9.22
C ARG A 5 22.59 -32.84 -7.77
N ALA A 6 23.81 -32.37 -7.52
CA ALA A 6 24.29 -31.99 -6.20
C ALA A 6 23.81 -30.59 -5.78
N ILE A 7 23.74 -29.64 -6.73
CA ILE A 7 23.29 -28.27 -6.47
C ILE A 7 21.82 -28.14 -6.86
N LEU A 8 20.98 -27.92 -5.86
CA LEU A 8 19.54 -27.73 -6.03
C LEU A 8 19.19 -26.23 -6.15
N PRO A 9 18.15 -25.89 -6.92
CA PRO A 9 17.70 -24.52 -7.07
C PRO A 9 17.03 -24.01 -5.78
N LEU A 10 17.16 -22.71 -5.52
CA LEU A 10 16.68 -22.04 -4.30
C LEU A 10 15.15 -22.11 -4.13
N GLU A 11 14.42 -22.27 -5.23
CA GLU A 11 12.98 -22.51 -5.27
C GLU A 11 12.58 -23.74 -4.46
N ARG A 12 13.47 -24.73 -4.30
CA ARG A 12 13.18 -25.94 -3.53
C ARG A 12 12.95 -25.68 -2.05
N LEU A 13 13.51 -24.60 -1.51
CA LEU A 13 13.30 -24.19 -0.12
C LEU A 13 11.95 -23.51 0.08
N LEU A 14 11.30 -23.07 -0.99
CA LEU A 14 10.09 -22.24 -0.95
C LEU A 14 8.80 -23.03 -1.21
N ILE A 15 8.89 -24.36 -1.31
CA ILE A 15 7.77 -25.24 -1.65
C ILE A 15 6.66 -25.22 -0.59
N SER A 16 7.00 -24.95 0.68
CA SER A 16 6.03 -24.89 1.79
C SER A 16 5.14 -23.64 1.77
N TYR A 17 5.53 -22.60 1.03
CA TYR A 17 4.80 -21.33 0.99
C TYR A 17 3.70 -21.33 -0.06
N LYS A 18 2.61 -20.64 0.25
CA LYS A 18 1.52 -20.40 -0.72
C LYS A 18 2.03 -19.51 -1.85
N ARG A 19 1.72 -19.88 -3.09
CA ARG A 19 2.26 -19.28 -4.31
C ARG A 19 1.29 -18.28 -4.91
N VAL A 20 1.85 -17.17 -5.37
CA VAL A 20 1.14 -16.15 -6.13
C VAL A 20 1.90 -15.90 -7.42
N VAL A 21 1.24 -16.10 -8.56
CA VAL A 21 1.82 -15.86 -9.89
C VAL A 21 1.63 -14.41 -10.26
N VAL A 22 2.73 -13.74 -10.58
CA VAL A 22 2.78 -12.33 -10.94
C VAL A 22 2.91 -12.18 -12.45
N LYS A 23 2.25 -11.17 -13.01
CA LYS A 23 2.42 -10.77 -14.41
C LYS A 23 3.83 -10.24 -14.67
N ASP A 24 4.46 -10.69 -15.75
CA ASP A 24 5.85 -10.32 -16.12
C ASP A 24 6.12 -8.80 -16.11
N SER A 25 5.11 -7.97 -16.43
CA SER A 25 5.23 -6.51 -16.39
C SER A 25 5.43 -5.91 -15.00
N ALA A 26 5.00 -6.61 -13.95
CA ALA A 26 5.10 -6.18 -12.56
C ALA A 26 6.33 -6.75 -11.83
N VAL A 27 7.00 -7.76 -12.41
CA VAL A 27 8.13 -8.45 -11.77
C VAL A 27 9.25 -7.48 -11.39
N ASN A 28 9.72 -6.66 -12.34
CA ASN A 28 10.84 -5.76 -12.03
C ASN A 28 10.46 -4.71 -10.97
N ALA A 29 9.20 -4.24 -10.94
CA ALA A 29 8.74 -3.33 -9.89
C ALA A 29 8.85 -3.97 -8.49
N ILE A 30 8.54 -5.26 -8.38
CA ILE A 30 8.66 -6.03 -7.13
C ILE A 30 10.14 -6.22 -6.77
N CYS A 31 11.02 -6.43 -7.74
CA CYS A 31 12.48 -6.48 -7.49
C CYS A 31 13.03 -5.17 -6.89
N TYR A 32 12.40 -4.03 -7.21
CA TYR A 32 12.70 -2.73 -6.58
C TYR A 32 12.04 -2.50 -5.22
N GLY A 33 11.23 -3.44 -4.73
CA GLY A 33 10.53 -3.30 -3.46
C GLY A 33 9.14 -2.68 -3.55
N ALA A 34 8.56 -2.56 -4.75
CA ALA A 34 7.18 -2.09 -4.90
C ALA A 34 6.17 -3.14 -4.37
N LYS A 35 5.07 -2.68 -3.77
CA LYS A 35 3.99 -3.57 -3.31
C LYS A 35 3.32 -4.25 -4.51
N LEU A 36 2.89 -5.49 -4.34
CA LEU A 36 2.10 -6.18 -5.36
C LEU A 36 0.67 -5.65 -5.32
N MET A 37 0.21 -5.11 -6.44
CA MET A 37 -1.16 -4.61 -6.62
C MET A 37 -1.98 -5.62 -7.45
N ILE A 38 -3.31 -5.56 -7.34
CA ILE A 38 -4.23 -6.44 -8.10
C ILE A 38 -3.94 -6.48 -9.61
N PRO A 39 -3.63 -5.37 -10.31
CA PRO A 39 -3.30 -5.42 -11.74
C PRO A 39 -2.05 -6.24 -12.10
N GLY A 40 -1.18 -6.51 -11.11
CA GLY A 40 0.02 -7.34 -11.26
C GLY A 40 -0.21 -8.82 -10.92
N LEU A 41 -1.36 -9.16 -10.35
CA LEU A 41 -1.73 -10.52 -10.00
C LEU A 41 -2.22 -11.28 -11.25
N LEU A 42 -1.72 -12.49 -11.47
CA LEU A 42 -2.15 -13.36 -12.56
C LEU A 42 -2.91 -14.59 -12.04
N ARG A 43 -2.33 -15.28 -11.06
CA ARG A 43 -2.94 -16.45 -10.40
C ARG A 43 -2.57 -16.45 -8.93
N PHE A 44 -3.39 -17.08 -8.12
CA PHE A 44 -3.15 -17.25 -6.69
C PHE A 44 -3.54 -18.66 -6.27
N GLU A 45 -2.91 -19.14 -5.21
CA GLU A 45 -3.24 -20.40 -4.57
C GLU A 45 -4.37 -20.21 -3.56
N ASP A 46 -5.12 -21.28 -3.30
CA ASP A 46 -6.23 -21.23 -2.35
C ASP A 46 -5.76 -21.19 -0.90
N GLY A 47 -6.65 -20.69 -0.03
CA GLY A 47 -6.42 -20.64 1.41
C GLY A 47 -5.42 -19.56 1.85
N ILE A 48 -5.09 -18.58 1.02
CA ILE A 48 -4.33 -17.40 1.45
C ILE A 48 -5.15 -16.59 2.46
N GLU A 49 -4.55 -16.35 3.62
CA GLU A 49 -5.08 -15.55 4.71
C GLU A 49 -4.30 -14.23 4.85
N VAL A 50 -4.95 -13.21 5.42
CA VAL A 50 -4.31 -11.91 5.68
C VAL A 50 -3.21 -12.10 6.72
N GLY A 51 -2.02 -11.56 6.45
CA GLY A 51 -0.85 -11.73 7.30
C GLY A 51 -0.05 -13.01 7.04
N GLY A 52 -0.55 -13.92 6.21
CA GLY A 52 0.16 -15.13 5.81
C GLY A 52 1.41 -14.85 4.97
N GLU A 53 2.42 -15.69 5.12
CA GLU A 53 3.63 -15.65 4.28
C GLU A 53 3.35 -16.31 2.93
N ILE A 54 3.66 -15.59 1.87
CA ILE A 54 3.44 -16.02 0.48
C ILE A 54 4.71 -15.84 -0.34
N VAL A 55 4.89 -16.69 -1.34
CA VAL A 55 5.94 -16.57 -2.34
C VAL A 55 5.36 -16.04 -3.65
N MET A 56 5.96 -14.99 -4.17
CA MET A 56 5.63 -14.45 -5.48
C MET A 56 6.53 -15.11 -6.53
N ILE A 57 5.92 -15.69 -7.55
CA ILE A 57 6.61 -16.41 -8.63
C ILE A 57 6.28 -15.82 -9.99
N THR A 58 7.20 -15.96 -10.94
CA THR A 58 6.94 -15.65 -12.35
C THR A 58 6.12 -16.77 -13.01
N THR A 59 5.64 -16.54 -14.23
CA THR A 59 5.00 -17.57 -15.05
C THR A 59 5.94 -18.75 -15.38
N LYS A 60 7.25 -18.52 -15.30
CA LYS A 60 8.30 -19.54 -15.49
C LYS A 60 8.61 -20.35 -14.22
N GLY A 61 8.03 -19.98 -13.08
CA GLY A 61 8.28 -20.62 -11.79
C GLY A 61 9.54 -20.13 -11.08
N GLU A 62 10.09 -18.97 -11.47
CA GLU A 62 11.21 -18.35 -10.78
C GLU A 62 10.71 -17.63 -9.52
N ALA A 63 11.43 -17.76 -8.41
CA ALA A 63 11.08 -17.07 -7.17
C ALA A 63 11.48 -15.59 -7.22
N ILE A 64 10.48 -14.69 -7.18
CA ILE A 64 10.72 -13.24 -7.23
C ILE A 64 11.05 -12.72 -5.84
N ALA A 65 10.12 -12.92 -4.90
CA ALA A 65 10.20 -12.36 -3.56
C ALA A 65 9.25 -13.09 -2.60
N LEU A 66 9.58 -13.00 -1.31
CA LEU A 66 8.68 -13.36 -0.21
C LEU A 66 7.89 -12.14 0.22
N GLY A 67 6.61 -12.33 0.49
CA GLY A 67 5.70 -11.28 0.90
C GLY A 67 4.75 -11.72 2.01
N ILE A 68 4.14 -10.73 2.63
CA ILE A 68 3.05 -10.90 3.59
C ILE A 68 1.76 -10.51 2.85
N ALA A 69 0.82 -11.43 2.79
CA ALA A 69 -0.48 -11.20 2.17
C ALA A 69 -1.25 -10.12 2.92
N GLN A 70 -1.90 -9.22 2.18
CA GLN A 70 -2.75 -8.15 2.72
C GLN A 70 -4.23 -8.38 2.41
N MET A 71 -4.54 -9.41 1.63
CA MET A 71 -5.89 -9.80 1.23
C MET A 71 -6.04 -11.31 1.36
N THR A 72 -7.27 -11.76 1.63
CA THR A 72 -7.61 -13.19 1.55
C THR A 72 -7.86 -13.61 0.11
N THR A 73 -7.84 -14.92 -0.14
CA THR A 73 -8.17 -15.52 -1.45
C THR A 73 -9.52 -15.02 -2.00
N ALA A 74 -10.55 -14.96 -1.14
CA ALA A 74 -11.88 -14.50 -1.54
C ALA A 74 -11.86 -13.03 -2.00
N VAL A 75 -11.16 -12.17 -1.24
CA VAL A 75 -11.02 -10.74 -1.56
C VAL A 75 -10.21 -10.53 -2.83
N MET A 76 -9.16 -11.33 -3.04
CA MET A 76 -8.35 -11.28 -4.27
C MET A 76 -9.15 -11.64 -5.53
N ALA A 77 -10.20 -12.45 -5.40
CA ALA A 77 -11.09 -12.81 -6.50
C ALA A 77 -12.14 -11.74 -6.81
N THR A 78 -12.63 -11.02 -5.78
CA THR A 78 -13.74 -10.06 -5.94
C THR A 78 -13.30 -8.61 -6.15
N CYS A 79 -12.11 -8.23 -5.71
CA CYS A 79 -11.69 -6.82 -5.72
C CYS A 79 -11.04 -6.41 -7.05
N ASP A 80 -11.43 -5.23 -7.56
CA ASP A 80 -10.82 -4.63 -8.75
C ASP A 80 -9.55 -3.82 -8.44
N HIS A 81 -9.42 -3.36 -7.20
CA HIS A 81 -8.31 -2.51 -6.76
C HIS A 81 -7.77 -2.90 -5.38
N GLY A 82 -6.47 -2.68 -5.19
CA GLY A 82 -5.84 -2.73 -3.88
C GLY A 82 -4.49 -3.44 -3.87
N VAL A 83 -3.96 -3.59 -2.66
CA VAL A 83 -2.65 -4.18 -2.40
C VAL A 83 -2.84 -5.65 -2.06
N VAL A 84 -2.27 -6.54 -2.86
CA VAL A 84 -2.32 -7.99 -2.66
C VAL A 84 -1.30 -8.41 -1.60
N ALA A 85 -0.06 -7.94 -1.72
CA ALA A 85 1.04 -8.35 -0.86
C ALA A 85 2.04 -7.23 -0.61
N LYS A 86 2.56 -7.18 0.62
CA LYS A 86 3.71 -6.35 0.99
C LYS A 86 4.97 -7.21 0.93
N ILE A 87 6.03 -6.70 0.33
CA ILE A 87 7.32 -7.41 0.26
C ILE A 87 7.94 -7.52 1.65
N LYS A 88 8.42 -8.72 1.97
CA LYS A 88 9.26 -9.01 3.14
C LYS A 88 10.73 -9.13 2.71
N ARG A 89 11.03 -9.91 1.66
CA ARG A 89 12.39 -10.09 1.15
C ARG A 89 12.39 -10.33 -0.36
N VAL A 90 13.20 -9.58 -1.10
CA VAL A 90 13.42 -9.78 -2.54
C VAL A 90 14.53 -10.82 -2.74
N ILE A 91 14.32 -11.75 -3.66
CA ILE A 91 15.26 -12.85 -3.98
C ILE A 91 15.84 -12.65 -5.38
N MET A 92 14.98 -12.32 -6.35
CA MET A 92 15.37 -12.12 -7.74
C MET A 92 16.21 -10.85 -7.93
N GLU A 93 17.14 -10.89 -8.88
CA GLU A 93 17.97 -9.75 -9.24
C GLU A 93 17.13 -8.64 -9.91
N ARG A 94 17.62 -7.41 -9.81
CA ARG A 94 17.00 -6.25 -10.46
C ARG A 94 17.30 -6.30 -11.96
N ASP A 95 16.36 -5.81 -12.77
CA ASP A 95 16.52 -5.71 -14.24
C ASP A 95 16.62 -7.03 -15.01
N THR A 96 16.40 -8.19 -14.38
CA THR A 96 16.16 -9.46 -15.09
C THR A 96 14.95 -9.38 -16.04
N TYR A 97 13.96 -8.57 -15.69
CA TYR A 97 12.79 -8.27 -16.52
C TYR A 97 12.77 -6.78 -16.90
N PRO A 98 12.30 -6.42 -18.10
CA PRO A 98 12.29 -5.03 -18.55
C PRO A 98 11.37 -4.16 -17.68
N ARG A 99 11.80 -2.91 -17.44
CA ARG A 99 10.99 -1.93 -16.68
C ARG A 99 9.80 -1.49 -17.52
N ARG A 100 8.58 -1.70 -17.00
CA ARG A 100 7.33 -1.31 -17.69
C ARG A 100 6.52 -0.24 -16.96
N TRP A 101 7.01 0.29 -15.84
CA TRP A 101 6.38 1.42 -15.15
C TRP A 101 6.48 2.73 -15.97
N GLY A 102 5.46 3.59 -15.90
CA GLY A 102 5.49 4.88 -16.61
C GLY A 102 5.32 4.83 -18.14
N LEU A 103 4.98 3.67 -18.72
CA LEU A 103 4.59 3.50 -20.14
C LEU A 103 3.07 3.42 -20.35
N GLY A 104 2.26 3.74 -19.34
CA GLY A 104 0.80 3.75 -19.44
C GLY A 104 0.27 4.81 -20.41
N PRO A 105 -0.98 4.67 -20.92
CA PRO A 105 -1.57 5.60 -21.88
C PRO A 105 -1.53 7.06 -21.42
N GLN A 106 -1.87 7.33 -20.16
CA GLN A 106 -1.81 8.67 -19.57
C GLN A 106 -0.37 9.20 -19.45
N ALA A 107 0.60 8.36 -19.09
CA ALA A 107 1.99 8.76 -19.00
C ALA A 107 2.61 9.07 -20.36
N LYS A 108 2.23 8.30 -21.40
CA LYS A 108 2.60 8.58 -22.80
C LYS A 108 1.95 9.86 -23.31
N ALA A 109 0.64 10.05 -23.08
CA ALA A 109 -0.07 11.28 -23.46
C ALA A 109 0.53 12.52 -22.79
N LYS A 110 0.88 12.43 -21.50
CA LYS A 110 1.59 13.52 -20.79
C LYS A 110 2.93 13.85 -21.47
N LYS A 111 3.74 12.84 -21.77
CA LYS A 111 5.04 13.03 -22.45
C LYS A 111 4.86 13.63 -23.85
N GLN A 112 3.88 13.17 -24.62
CA GLN A 112 3.55 13.72 -25.94
C GLN A 112 3.12 15.18 -25.83
N MET A 113 2.27 15.53 -24.87
CA MET A 113 1.86 16.93 -24.71
C MET A 113 2.96 17.87 -24.21
N ILE A 114 3.96 17.35 -23.49
CA ILE A 114 5.18 18.12 -23.18
C ILE A 114 5.98 18.37 -24.46
N VAL A 115 6.11 17.37 -25.34
CA VAL A 115 6.77 17.51 -26.64
C VAL A 115 6.02 18.48 -27.55
N ASP A 116 4.68 18.42 -27.58
CA ASP A 116 3.82 19.34 -28.33
C ASP A 116 3.81 20.77 -27.77
N GLY A 117 4.45 21.03 -26.62
CA GLY A 117 4.44 22.34 -25.94
C GLY A 117 3.09 22.74 -25.34
N LYS A 118 2.12 21.81 -25.28
CA LYS A 118 0.82 22.01 -24.63
C LYS A 118 0.90 21.90 -23.10
N LEU A 119 2.02 21.38 -22.59
CA LEU A 119 2.39 21.33 -21.18
C LEU A 119 3.82 21.84 -21.01
N ASP A 120 4.15 22.36 -19.82
CA ASP A 120 5.50 22.82 -19.48
C ASP A 120 6.51 21.65 -19.37
N LYS A 121 7.82 21.92 -19.30
CA LYS A 121 8.91 20.93 -19.14
C LYS A 121 8.70 19.99 -17.95
N TYR A 122 8.01 20.46 -16.91
CA TYR A 122 7.68 19.71 -15.70
C TYR A 122 6.29 19.06 -15.75
N GLY A 123 5.57 19.18 -16.87
CA GLY A 123 4.26 18.59 -17.06
C GLY A 123 3.14 19.29 -16.29
N ARG A 124 3.28 20.61 -16.05
CA ARG A 124 2.23 21.47 -15.48
C ARG A 124 1.36 22.07 -16.59
N PRO A 125 0.06 22.34 -16.33
CA PRO A 125 -0.80 23.00 -17.30
C PRO A 125 -0.29 24.41 -17.62
N ASN A 126 -0.25 24.76 -18.91
CA ASN A 126 0.01 26.10 -19.41
C ASN A 126 -1.27 26.65 -20.08
N GLU A 127 -1.19 27.84 -20.66
CA GLU A 127 -2.31 28.50 -21.35
C GLU A 127 -2.86 27.70 -22.55
N LYS A 128 -2.05 26.82 -23.14
CA LYS A 128 -2.39 25.98 -24.29
C LYS A 128 -2.88 24.58 -23.91
N THR A 129 -3.03 24.29 -22.62
CA THR A 129 -3.49 22.98 -22.15
C THR A 129 -5.01 22.83 -22.35
N PRO A 130 -5.48 21.80 -23.07
CA PRO A 130 -6.91 21.52 -23.24
C PRO A 130 -7.61 21.30 -21.89
N GLY A 131 -8.85 21.79 -21.76
CA GLY A 131 -9.65 21.64 -20.54
C GLY A 131 -9.83 20.18 -20.11
N ASP A 132 -9.94 19.26 -21.08
CA ASP A 132 -10.11 17.83 -20.85
C ASP A 132 -8.94 17.20 -20.06
N TRP A 133 -7.72 17.72 -20.21
CA TRP A 133 -6.56 17.24 -19.47
C TRP A 133 -6.61 17.64 -17.99
N LYS A 134 -7.15 18.82 -17.67
CA LYS A 134 -7.29 19.31 -16.28
C LYS A 134 -8.30 18.49 -15.49
N THR A 135 -9.35 18.00 -16.14
CA THR A 135 -10.39 17.17 -15.51
C THR A 135 -9.95 15.72 -15.34
N SER A 136 -9.23 15.18 -16.33
CA SER A 136 -8.85 13.76 -16.37
C SER A 136 -7.56 13.44 -15.59
N TYR A 137 -6.64 14.39 -15.47
CA TYR A 137 -5.36 14.19 -14.78
C TYR A 137 -5.39 14.77 -13.36
N GLN A 138 -5.58 13.91 -12.35
CA GLN A 138 -5.31 14.28 -10.97
C GLN A 138 -3.82 14.11 -10.66
N SER A 139 -3.15 15.23 -10.34
CA SER A 139 -1.77 15.19 -9.87
C SER A 139 -1.69 14.52 -8.49
N LEU A 140 -0.83 13.52 -8.35
CA LEU A 140 -0.56 12.85 -7.07
C LEU A 140 0.37 13.67 -6.14
N GLU A 141 0.81 14.85 -6.57
CA GLU A 141 1.77 15.69 -5.85
C GLU A 141 1.13 16.55 -4.75
N THR A 142 -0.20 16.67 -4.70
CA THR A 142 -0.90 17.40 -3.63
C THR A 142 -1.46 16.43 -2.58
N PRO A 143 -1.06 16.53 -1.29
CA PRO A 143 -1.74 15.81 -0.23
C PRO A 143 -3.20 16.26 -0.17
N SER A 144 -4.11 15.33 -0.42
CA SER A 144 -5.55 15.54 -0.48
C SER A 144 -6.13 16.00 0.85
N LYS A 145 -6.18 17.32 1.07
CA LYS A 145 -7.23 17.95 1.90
C LYS A 145 -8.51 18.02 1.07
N LYS A 146 -9.27 16.92 1.03
CA LYS A 146 -10.70 17.01 0.69
C LYS A 146 -11.49 17.06 1.99
N LYS A 147 -12.01 18.25 2.30
CA LYS A 147 -13.03 18.50 3.32
C LYS A 147 -14.22 17.56 3.09
N LYS A 148 -14.61 16.85 4.15
CA LYS A 148 -15.98 16.37 4.33
C LYS A 148 -16.76 17.55 4.90
N GLU A 149 -17.70 18.08 4.13
CA GLU A 149 -18.83 18.86 4.63
C GLU A 149 -19.91 18.83 3.53
N ASP A 150 -21.13 18.55 3.99
CA ASP A 150 -22.42 18.71 3.33
C ASP A 150 -22.85 17.67 2.28
N LYS A 151 -23.39 16.57 2.81
CA LYS A 151 -24.47 15.82 2.16
C LYS A 151 -25.45 15.29 3.21
N GLU A 152 -26.15 16.19 3.88
CA GLU A 152 -27.27 15.80 4.77
C GLU A 152 -28.32 16.91 4.86
N GLU A 153 -29.04 17.17 3.75
CA GLU A 153 -30.35 17.81 3.80
C GLU A 153 -31.28 17.14 2.78
N LYS A 154 -31.97 16.09 3.24
CA LYS A 154 -33.34 15.73 2.85
C LYS A 154 -33.78 14.47 3.59
N LYS A 155 -34.41 14.65 4.75
CA LYS A 155 -35.57 13.87 5.20
C LYS A 155 -36.16 14.45 6.49
N GLU A 156 -37.49 14.57 6.46
CA GLU A 156 -38.43 14.58 7.58
C GLU A 156 -38.55 15.85 8.44
N LYS A 157 -39.62 16.61 8.16
CA LYS A 157 -40.43 17.32 9.16
C LYS A 157 -41.87 16.87 8.98
N ASP A 158 -42.35 16.07 9.92
CA ASP A 158 -43.76 15.91 10.25
C ASP A 158 -43.89 15.97 11.79
N GLU A 159 -45.08 16.35 12.23
CA GLU A 159 -45.55 17.04 13.45
C GLU A 159 -45.17 16.53 14.87
N GLY A 160 -45.35 17.41 15.88
CA GLY A 160 -45.90 17.00 17.19
C GLY A 160 -45.23 17.53 18.48
N GLU A 161 -46.03 18.06 19.41
CA GLU A 161 -45.74 18.87 20.61
C GLU A 161 -45.24 18.17 21.91
N GLU A 162 -44.59 19.01 22.75
CA GLU A 162 -44.54 19.10 24.24
C GLU A 162 -44.44 17.88 25.19
N SER A 163 -43.42 17.87 26.07
CA SER A 163 -43.53 18.31 27.49
C SER A 163 -42.46 17.77 28.48
N SER A 164 -41.94 18.69 29.29
CA SER A 164 -41.60 18.55 30.75
C SER A 164 -40.31 17.87 31.29
N LYS A 165 -39.36 18.73 31.71
CA LYS A 165 -38.83 18.95 33.09
C LYS A 165 -38.38 17.76 34.00
N LYS A 166 -37.09 17.83 34.40
CA LYS A 166 -36.55 18.02 35.80
C LYS A 166 -35.77 16.86 36.48
N ARG A 167 -34.45 17.10 36.64
CA ARG A 167 -33.53 16.91 37.80
C ARG A 167 -33.25 15.51 38.43
N LYS A 168 -31.92 15.28 38.52
CA LYS A 168 -31.09 14.88 39.69
C LYS A 168 -30.74 13.38 39.95
N LYS A 169 -29.41 13.17 39.86
CA LYS A 169 -28.46 12.57 40.84
C LYS A 169 -28.11 11.06 40.77
N LYS A 170 -26.78 10.87 40.58
CA LYS A 170 -25.85 9.91 41.22
C LYS A 170 -25.97 8.44 40.77
N ALA A 171 -24.91 7.64 40.58
CA ALA A 171 -23.45 7.75 40.75
C ALA A 171 -22.79 6.59 39.94
N LYS A 172 -21.56 6.67 39.41
CA LYS A 172 -20.26 6.11 39.90
C LYS A 172 -19.58 5.49 38.64
N GLY A 173 -18.29 5.62 38.30
CA GLY A 173 -17.11 6.29 38.87
C GLY A 173 -15.86 6.14 37.95
N SER A 174 -14.91 7.08 38.12
CA SER A 174 -13.43 7.16 37.87
C SER A 174 -12.84 6.80 36.50
N ASP A 175 -12.28 7.78 35.74
CA ASP A 175 -10.88 8.34 35.73
C ASP A 175 -9.90 7.36 35.07
N ASP A 176 -9.26 7.60 33.91
CA ASP A 176 -8.46 8.76 33.43
C ASP A 176 -7.26 9.11 34.33
N GLU A 177 -6.22 8.27 34.27
CA GLU A 177 -4.83 8.62 34.63
C GLU A 177 -3.91 7.47 34.15
N SER A 178 -3.25 7.58 32.99
CA SER A 178 -2.11 6.68 32.64
C SER A 178 -1.18 7.13 31.50
N SER A 179 -1.30 8.34 30.95
CA SER A 179 -0.48 8.71 29.77
C SER A 179 0.67 9.68 30.00
N GLU A 180 0.97 10.08 31.24
CA GLU A 180 2.07 11.03 31.53
C GLU A 180 3.32 10.42 32.19
N GLU A 181 3.26 9.22 32.78
CA GLU A 181 4.42 8.62 33.47
C GLU A 181 5.44 7.96 32.52
N GLU A 182 5.04 7.46 31.33
CA GLU A 182 5.97 6.74 30.43
C GLU A 182 7.01 7.64 29.74
N LYS A 183 6.79 8.97 29.68
CA LYS A 183 7.75 9.90 29.05
C LYS A 183 8.88 10.34 29.99
N ALA A 184 8.74 10.15 31.30
CA ALA A 184 9.76 10.55 32.28
C ALA A 184 10.84 9.46 32.49
N GLU A 185 10.49 8.18 32.43
CA GLU A 185 11.45 7.07 32.63
C GLU A 185 12.46 6.94 31.47
N LYS A 186 12.02 7.18 30.23
CA LYS A 186 12.89 7.00 29.05
C LYS A 186 14.02 8.05 28.96
N LYS A 187 13.86 9.20 29.62
CA LYS A 187 14.89 10.26 29.70
C LYS A 187 15.93 10.01 30.80
N LYS A 188 15.60 9.29 31.87
CA LYS A 188 16.57 8.93 32.94
C LYS A 188 17.47 7.76 32.53
N LYS A 189 16.99 6.80 31.76
CA LYS A 189 17.79 5.63 31.34
C LYS A 189 18.91 5.98 30.35
N LYS A 190 18.73 7.04 29.54
CA LYS A 190 19.74 7.47 28.55
C LYS A 190 20.87 8.33 29.11
N LYS A 191 20.79 8.76 30.37
CA LYS A 191 21.83 9.54 31.06
C LYS A 191 22.73 8.70 31.98
N LYS A 192 22.38 7.44 32.24
CA LYS A 192 23.16 6.55 33.11
C LYS A 192 24.17 5.67 32.34
N ASP A 193 23.97 5.49 31.04
CA ASP A 193 24.85 4.69 30.17
C ASP A 193 26.09 5.47 29.64
N SER A 194 26.25 6.75 30.01
CA SER A 194 27.35 7.60 29.53
C SER A 194 28.37 7.95 30.62
N SER A 195 28.36 7.24 31.75
CA SER A 195 29.20 7.58 32.92
C SER A 195 30.01 6.39 33.50
N ASP A 196 30.09 5.25 32.82
CA ASP A 196 30.82 4.06 33.30
C ASP A 196 31.94 3.59 32.34
N ASP A 197 32.62 4.52 31.66
CA ASP A 197 33.81 4.23 30.82
C ASP A 197 34.90 5.29 31.05
N ASP A 198 35.37 5.43 32.30
CA ASP A 198 36.67 6.04 32.63
C ASP A 198 37.10 5.62 34.06
N SER A 199 37.79 4.48 34.17
CA SER A 199 38.70 4.10 35.26
C SER A 199 39.58 2.93 34.83
#